data_AF-A0A7K3MFF5-F1
#
_entry.id   AF-A0A7K3MFF5-F1
#
_cell.length_a   1.000
_cell.length_b   1.000
_cell.length_c   1.000
_cell.angle_alpha   90.00
_cell.angle_beta   90.00
_cell.angle_gamma   90.00
#
_symmetry.space_group_name_H-M   'P 1'
#
loop_
_entity.id
_entity.type
_entity.pdbx_description
1 polymer ?
#
loop_
_entity_poly.entity_id
_entity_poly.type
_entity_poly.pdbx_seq_one_letter_code
_entity_poly.pdbx_strand_id
1 'polypeptide(L)' 'MTIDKIAWILLEAGTILSTRSKGKDVYYLPGGKREPGESDLEALVREIKEELSVDIAAASAVHFGNLTSPTGLSDL' A
#
# COMPACT_ATOMS: atom_id res chain seq x y z
N MET A 1 17.30 9.90 1.97
CA MET A 1 17.00 8.47 1.77
C MET A 1 15.58 8.40 1.25
N THR A 2 15.37 7.87 0.05
CA THR A 2 14.01 7.73 -0.52
C THR A 2 13.38 6.46 0.03
N ILE A 3 12.16 6.57 0.53
CA ILE A 3 11.33 5.41 0.86
C ILE A 3 10.44 5.15 -0.35
N ASP A 4 10.70 4.05 -1.05
CA ASP A 4 9.86 3.61 -2.16
C ASP A 4 8.87 2.55 -1.68
N LYS A 5 7.59 2.79 -1.93
CA LYS A 5 6.48 1.95 -1.46
C LYS A 5 5.39 1.84 -2.54
N ILE A 6 4.66 0.73 -2.48
CA ILE A 6 3.41 0.51 -3.20
C ILE A 6 2.26 0.42 -2.19
N ALA A 7 1.08 0.91 -2.57
CA ALA A 7 -0.11 0.86 -1.73
C ALA A 7 -1.34 0.46 -2.56
N TRP A 8 -2.25 -0.29 -1.94
CA TRP A 8 -3.53 -0.65 -2.54
C TRP A 8 -4.61 0.36 -2.16
N ILE A 9 -5.37 0.80 -3.16
CA ILE A 9 -6.58 1.62 -2.97
C ILE A 9 -7.78 0.78 -3.40
N LEU A 10 -8.48 0.22 -2.42
CA LEU A 10 -9.81 -0.34 -2.63
C LEU A 10 -10.85 0.76 -2.41
N LEU A 11 -11.50 1.21 -3.48
CA LEU A 11 -12.58 2.18 -3.44
C LEU A 11 -13.93 1.45 -3.57
N GLU A 12 -14.78 1.56 -2.55
CA GLU A 12 -16.12 0.98 -2.55
C GLU A 12 -17.11 1.97 -1.96
N ALA A 13 -18.19 2.28 -2.69
CA ALA A 13 -19.24 3.20 -2.28
C ALA A 13 -18.74 4.57 -1.74
N GLY A 14 -17.66 5.11 -2.33
CA GLY A 14 -17.06 6.38 -1.91
C GLY A 14 -16.19 6.28 -0.63
N THR A 15 -15.90 5.07 -0.16
CA THR A 15 -15.03 4.80 0.98
C THR A 15 -13.77 4.07 0.53
N ILE A 16 -12.68 4.23 1.29
CA ILE A 16 -11.43 3.53 1.05
C ILE A 16 -11.14 2.54 2.17
N LEU A 17 -10.55 1.40 1.82
CA LEU A 17 -9.96 0.50 2.81
C LEU A 17 -8.70 1.15 3.40
N SER A 18 -8.55 1.08 4.71
CA SER A 18 -7.33 1.49 5.42
C SER A 18 -7.04 0.52 6.54
N THR A 19 -5.77 0.42 6.91
CA THR A 19 -5.28 -0.44 7.97
C THR A 19 -4.74 0.37 9.13
N ARG A 20 -4.74 -0.23 10.31
CA ARG A 20 -4.16 0.36 11.51
C ARG A 20 -3.51 -0.74 12.32
N SER A 21 -2.20 -0.64 12.49
CA SER A 21 -1.47 -1.57 13.34
C SER A 21 -1.98 -1.46 14.79
N LYS A 22 -1.98 -2.59 15.50
CA LYS A 22 -2.40 -2.63 16.91
C LYS A 22 -1.56 -1.65 17.75
N GLY A 23 -2.23 -0.77 18.49
CA GLY A 23 -1.59 0.23 19.35
C GLY A 23 -1.09 1.48 18.62
N LYS A 24 -1.48 1.70 17.36
CA LYS A 24 -1.27 2.96 16.63
C LYS A 24 -2.58 3.72 16.49
N ASP A 25 -2.49 5.05 16.43
CA ASP A 25 -3.64 5.95 16.26
C ASP A 25 -3.74 6.54 14.84
N VAL A 26 -2.86 6.08 13.94
CA VAL A 26 -2.81 6.52 12.54
C VAL A 26 -3.27 5.37 11.64
N TYR A 27 -4.03 5.73 10.60
CA TYR A 27 -4.46 4.81 9.56
C TYR A 27 -3.57 4.99 8.34
N TYR A 28 -3.25 3.87 7.68
CA TYR A 28 -2.45 3.85 6.47
C TYR A 28 -3.19 3.11 5.36
N LEU A 29 -2.82 3.39 4.12
CA LEU A 29 -3.20 2.51 3.02
C LEU A 29 -2.40 1.20 3.14
N PRO A 30 -3.04 0.04 2.98
CA PRO A 30 -2.34 -1.24 3.04
C PRO A 30 -1.33 -1.36 1.89
N GLY A 31 -0.21 -2.01 2.19
CA GLY A 31 0.92 -2.14 1.27
C GLY A 31 2.24 -1.88 1.98
N GLY A 32 3.31 -1.81 1.20
CA GLY A 32 4.65 -1.76 1.77
C GLY A 32 5.74 -1.51 0.77
N LYS A 33 6.95 -1.91 1.13
CA LYS A 33 8.14 -1.63 0.34
C LYS A 33 8.25 -2.67 -0.77
N ARG A 34 8.69 -2.23 -1.95
CA ARG A 34 9.10 -3.17 -3.00
C ARG A 34 10.39 -3.87 -2.56
N GLU A 35 10.45 -5.17 -2.76
CA GLU A 35 11.70 -5.92 -2.64
C GLU A 35 12.50 -5.88 -3.95
N PRO A 36 13.83 -6.08 -3.91
CA PRO A 36 14.65 -6.07 -5.11
C PRO A 36 14.18 -7.11 -6.15
N GLY A 37 13.86 -6.64 -7.35
CA GLY A 37 13.47 -7.49 -8.47
C GLY A 37 11.96 -7.70 -8.63
N GLU A 38 11.14 -7.22 -7.70
CA GLU A 38 9.68 -7.25 -7.85
C GLU A 38 9.17 -6.17 -8.81
N SER A 39 8.17 -6.53 -9.60
CA SER A 39 7.26 -5.56 -10.21
C SER A 39 6.30 -4.97 -9.16
N ASP A 40 5.67 -3.84 -9.50
CA ASP A 40 4.68 -3.19 -8.65
C ASP A 40 3.55 -4.14 -8.22
N LEU A 41 3.07 -4.98 -9.14
CA LEU A 41 1.98 -5.92 -8.86
C LEU A 41 2.44 -7.09 -7.99
N GLU A 42 3.66 -7.60 -8.19
CA GLU A 42 4.20 -8.68 -7.33
C GLU A 42 4.36 -8.19 -5.88
N ALA A 43 4.96 -7.01 -5.70
CA ALA A 43 5.10 -6.39 -4.39
C ALA A 43 3.72 -6.14 -3.75
N LEU A 44 2.76 -5.61 -4.51
CA LEU A 44 1.41 -5.35 -4.01
C LEU A 44 0.71 -6.64 -3.54
N VAL A 45 0.76 -7.71 -4.35
CA VAL A 45 0.12 -8.99 -4.01
C VAL A 45 0.73 -9.57 -2.73
N ARG A 46 2.07 -9.58 -2.63
CA ARG A 46 2.78 -10.09 -1.45
C ARG A 46 2.41 -9.31 -0.20
N GLU A 47 2.53 -7.98 -0.24
CA GLU A 47 2.28 -7.11 0.93
C GLU A 47 0.82 -7.23 1.42
N ILE A 48 -0.17 -7.23 0.52
CA ILE A 48 -1.58 -7.40 0.92
C ILE A 48 -1.82 -8.78 1.52
N LYS A 49 -1.17 -9.82 1.00
CA LYS A 49 -1.27 -11.16 1.58
C LYS A 49 -0.70 -11.22 2.99
N GLU A 50 0.46 -10.61 3.22
CA GLU A 50 1.13 -10.58 4.53
C GLU A 50 0.36 -9.75 5.56
N GLU A 51 -0.10 -8.56 5.18
CA GLU A 51 -0.72 -7.61 6.09
C GLU A 51 -2.18 -7.99 6.42
N LEU A 52 -2.95 -8.43 5.41
CA LEU A 52 -4.39 -8.62 5.50
C LEU A 52 -4.84 -10.07 5.37
N SER A 53 -3.95 -11.00 4.99
CA SER A 53 -4.30 -12.40 4.68
C SER A 53 -5.35 -12.55 3.56
N VAL A 54 -5.42 -11.57 2.65
CA VAL A 54 -6.35 -11.53 1.50
C VAL A 54 -5.57 -11.69 0.20
N ASP A 55 -6.17 -12.35 -0.78
CA ASP A 55 -5.63 -12.47 -2.13
C ASP A 55 -6.22 -11.39 -3.04
N ILE A 56 -5.36 -10.70 -3.79
CA ILE A 56 -5.78 -9.75 -4.82
C ILE A 56 -5.61 -10.36 -6.21
N ALA A 57 -6.59 -10.15 -7.08
CA ALA A 57 -6.44 -10.49 -8.49
C ALA A 57 -5.56 -9.43 -9.16
N ALA A 58 -4.27 -9.71 -9.34
CA ALA A 58 -3.31 -8.74 -9.90
C ALA A 58 -3.78 -8.13 -11.24
N ALA A 59 -4.46 -8.92 -12.07
CA ALA A 59 -5.00 -8.47 -13.36
C ALA A 59 -6.14 -7.44 -13.25
N SER A 60 -6.78 -7.28 -12.09
CA SER A 60 -7.81 -6.26 -11.87
C SER A 60 -7.25 -4.96 -11.31
N ALA A 61 -5.97 -4.91 -10.94
CA ALA A 61 -5.35 -3.69 -10.43
C ALA A 61 -5.12 -2.68 -11.56
N VAL A 62 -5.43 -1.42 -11.28
CA VAL A 62 -5.20 -0.30 -12.19
C VAL A 62 -4.31 0.71 -11.48
N HIS A 63 -3.31 1.23 -12.19
CA HIS A 63 -2.45 2.28 -11.65
C HIS A 63 -3.26 3.54 -11.35
N PHE A 64 -3.18 4.00 -10.10
CA PHE A 64 -3.89 5.21 -9.65
C PHE A 64 -3.03 6.47 -9.82
N GLY A 65 -1.76 6.40 -9.46
CA GLY A 65 -0.84 7.53 -9.50
C GLY A 65 0.42 7.30 -8.69
N ASN A 66 1.38 8.21 -8.80
CA ASN A 66 2.61 8.21 -8.02
C ASN A 66 2.61 9.42 -7.08
N LEU A 67 2.87 9.18 -5.80
CA LEU A 67 2.91 10.20 -4.75
C LEU A 67 4.35 10.34 -4.25
N THR A 68 4.82 11.58 -4.12
CA THR A 68 6.14 11.88 -3.58
C THR A 68 6.01 12.91 -2.48
N SER A 69 6.66 12.68 -1.35
CA SER A 69 6.78 13.66 -0.27
C SER A 69 8.25 14.00 -0.06
N PRO A 70 8.62 15.29 0.10
CA PRO A 70 9.97 15.64 0.53
C PRO A 70 10.22 15.04 1.92
N THR A 71 11.36 14.37 2.08
CA THR A 71 11.78 13.73 3.33
C THR A 71 11.63 14.69 4.53
N GLY A 72 10.71 14.41 5.47
CA GLY A 72 10.49 15.27 6.65
C GLY A 72 9.09 15.27 7.26
N LEU A 73 8.08 14.72 6.59
CA LEU A 73 6.73 14.54 7.15
C LEU A 73 6.53 13.06 7.51
N SER A 74 7.05 12.65 8.67
CA SER A 74 6.92 11.27 9.18
C SER A 74 5.56 10.96 9.78
N ASP A 75 4.67 11.97 9.89
CA ASP A 75 3.46 11.92 10.71
C ASP A 75 2.17 12.05 9.89
N LEU A 76 2.20 11.66 8.60
CA LEU A 76 1.01 11.33 7.83
C LEU A 76 0.98 9.84 7.54
#